data_AF-C7DBN7-F1
#
_entry.id   AF-C7DBN7-F1
#
_cell.length_a   1.000
_cell.length_b   1.000
_cell.length_c   1.000
_cell.angle_alpha   90.00
_cell.angle_beta   90.00
_cell.angle_gamma   90.00
#
_symmetry.space_group_name_H-M   'P 1'
#
loop_
_entity.id
_entity.type
_entity.pdbx_description
1 polymer ?
#
loop_
_entity_poly.entity_id
_entity_poly.type
_entity_poly.pdbx_seq_one_letter_code
_entity_poly.pdbx_strand_id
1 'polypeptide(L)'
;MFDAALLMEWLEFAVRWLHVITAVAWIGSSFYFIALDLGLHRDRNLASGADGEEWQVHGGGFYHVQKYLVAPEKMPDDLVWFKWESYSTWLSGFAMLILVYYLGAEFYLIDPNVLDISAWQGVLISLASLAFGWVVYDQICKSKFGDDNTRLMLLLYVILVAMAYFYTSVFSGRAALLHLGAFTASIMSANVFFIIMPNQRIVVADLKAGRTPDAKYGKIAKQRSTHNNYLTLPVIFLMLSNHYPLSFGTEYNWIIASLVFLMGVTIRHYFNTMHARQGDAHWTWGATIVIFLIIAWLSSLSPSTRSDVAMATPGVERLMASDGFDEVHGIVRGRCAMCHAQEPVWEGLYWAPKGVLLETPEQVAAAAKSVYFQAGLSHAMPPANLSRITQDERDVIVAWYRAAR
;
A
#
# COMPACT_ATOMS: atom_id res chain seq x y z
N MET A 1 29.68 19.70 3.76
CA MET A 1 29.15 18.57 4.55
C MET A 1 27.80 18.22 3.97
N PHE A 2 27.53 16.96 3.64
CA PHE A 2 26.21 16.57 3.12
C PHE A 2 25.14 16.83 4.18
N ASP A 3 24.09 17.55 3.79
CA ASP A 3 22.93 17.80 4.64
C ASP A 3 22.23 16.46 4.94
N ALA A 4 22.09 16.11 6.22
CA ALA A 4 21.40 14.88 6.64
C ALA A 4 19.96 14.83 6.12
N ALA A 5 19.30 15.98 5.94
CA ALA A 5 17.98 16.06 5.30
C ALA A 5 18.02 15.54 3.86
N LEU A 6 19.02 15.97 3.09
CA LEU A 6 19.19 15.59 1.69
C LEU A 6 19.49 14.10 1.54
N LEU A 7 20.37 13.56 2.40
CA LEU A 7 20.67 12.13 2.41
C LEU A 7 19.43 11.30 2.76
N MET A 8 18.61 11.77 3.70
CA MET A 8 17.35 11.11 4.06
C MET A 8 16.35 11.10 2.89
N GLU A 9 16.21 12.20 2.15
CA GLU A 9 15.34 12.25 0.95
C GLU A 9 15.77 11.23 -0.11
N TRP A 10 17.08 11.15 -0.39
CA TRP A 10 17.60 10.17 -1.35
C TRP A 10 17.45 8.73 -0.86
N LEU A 11 17.59 8.49 0.45
CA LEU A 11 17.33 7.19 1.04
C LEU A 11 15.86 6.79 0.91
N GLU A 12 14.93 7.68 1.28
CA GLU A 12 13.49 7.47 1.10
C GLU A 12 13.16 7.18 -0.36
N PHE A 13 13.75 7.93 -1.30
CA PHE A 13 13.54 7.73 -2.72
C PHE A 13 14.08 6.37 -3.21
N ALA A 14 15.30 5.99 -2.80
CA ALA A 14 15.91 4.73 -3.18
C ALA A 14 15.11 3.52 -2.65
N VAL A 15 14.67 3.56 -1.38
CA VAL A 15 13.87 2.48 -0.80
C VAL A 15 12.48 2.43 -1.43
N ARG A 16 11.84 3.57 -1.71
CA ARG A 16 10.56 3.63 -2.42
C ARG A 16 10.68 3.03 -3.83
N TRP A 17 11.76 3.36 -4.55
CA TRP A 17 12.01 2.82 -5.88
C TRP A 17 12.19 1.30 -5.86
N LEU A 18 13.01 0.79 -4.93
CA LEU A 18 13.15 -0.65 -4.69
C LEU A 18 11.81 -1.32 -4.35
N HIS A 19 11.01 -0.69 -3.48
CA HIS A 19 9.71 -1.22 -3.09
C HIS A 19 8.75 -1.36 -4.27
N VAL A 20 8.66 -0.33 -5.12
CA VAL A 20 7.82 -0.38 -6.32
C VAL A 20 8.26 -1.49 -7.28
N ILE A 21 9.57 -1.63 -7.54
CA ILE A 21 10.10 -2.68 -8.43
C ILE A 21 9.74 -4.07 -7.89
N THR A 22 10.01 -4.31 -6.61
CA THR A 22 9.75 -5.61 -5.98
C THR A 22 8.26 -5.93 -5.91
N ALA A 23 7.41 -4.93 -5.63
CA ALA A 23 5.96 -5.07 -5.63
C ALA A 23 5.43 -5.44 -7.02
N VAL A 24 5.92 -4.79 -8.09
CA VAL A 24 5.55 -5.13 -9.47
C VAL A 24 5.94 -6.58 -9.80
N ALA A 25 7.15 -7.01 -9.42
CA ALA A 25 7.60 -8.39 -9.62
C ALA A 25 6.71 -9.40 -8.87
N TRP A 26 6.35 -9.11 -7.62
CA TRP A 26 5.53 -10.01 -6.81
C TRP A 26 4.08 -10.09 -7.29
N ILE A 27 3.47 -8.95 -7.59
CA ILE A 27 2.08 -8.89 -8.06
C ILE A 27 1.96 -9.49 -9.46
N GLY A 28 2.92 -9.18 -10.34
CA GLY A 28 2.97 -9.74 -11.69
C GLY A 28 3.10 -11.26 -11.68
N SER A 29 4.06 -11.80 -10.92
CA SER A 29 4.21 -13.25 -10.76
C SER A 29 2.97 -13.90 -10.14
N SER A 30 2.37 -13.28 -9.12
CA SER A 30 1.14 -13.79 -8.49
C SER A 30 -0.03 -13.87 -9.47
N PHE A 31 -0.26 -12.83 -10.28
CA PHE A 31 -1.32 -12.86 -11.30
C PHE A 31 -1.05 -13.88 -12.40
N TYR A 32 0.20 -14.00 -12.84
CA TYR A 32 0.59 -14.99 -13.83
C TYR A 32 0.33 -16.43 -13.32
N PHE A 33 0.82 -16.78 -12.13
CA PHE A 33 0.67 -18.14 -11.60
C PHE A 33 -0.78 -18.51 -11.31
N ILE A 34 -1.61 -17.57 -10.86
CA ILE A 34 -3.04 -17.81 -10.68
C ILE A 34 -3.75 -18.00 -12.03
N ALA A 35 -3.43 -17.17 -13.03
CA ALA A 35 -4.00 -17.32 -14.37
C ALA A 35 -3.62 -18.68 -14.98
N LEU A 36 -2.35 -19.07 -14.88
CA LEU A 36 -1.83 -20.37 -15.30
C LEU A 36 -2.55 -21.52 -14.56
N ASP A 37 -2.64 -21.48 -13.23
CA ASP A 37 -3.24 -22.58 -12.45
C ASP A 37 -4.73 -22.81 -12.78
N LEU A 38 -5.47 -21.72 -12.97
CA LEU A 38 -6.88 -21.76 -13.37
C LEU A 38 -7.04 -22.12 -14.86
N GLY A 39 -6.09 -21.72 -15.71
CA GLY A 39 -6.07 -21.93 -17.15
C GLY A 39 -5.59 -23.31 -17.62
N LEU A 40 -5.06 -24.16 -16.73
CA LEU A 40 -4.62 -25.50 -17.13
C LEU A 40 -5.75 -26.33 -17.77
N HIS A 41 -5.46 -26.93 -18.92
CA HIS A 41 -6.26 -27.98 -19.52
C HIS A 41 -6.05 -29.29 -18.78
N ARG A 42 -7.09 -29.74 -18.07
CA ARG A 42 -7.12 -30.99 -17.29
C ARG A 42 -7.96 -32.10 -17.95
N ASP A 43 -8.58 -31.78 -19.08
CA ASP A 43 -9.40 -32.65 -19.91
C ASP A 43 -8.57 -33.51 -20.88
N ARG A 44 -7.28 -33.19 -21.02
CA ARG A 44 -6.36 -33.88 -21.93
C ARG A 44 -5.74 -35.08 -21.23
N ASN A 45 -5.68 -36.22 -21.92
CA ASN A 45 -4.98 -37.39 -21.41
C ASN A 45 -3.47 -37.24 -21.65
N LEU A 46 -2.74 -36.78 -20.63
CA LEU A 46 -1.33 -36.46 -20.72
C LEU A 46 -0.46 -37.68 -20.46
N ALA A 47 0.34 -38.08 -21.46
CA ALA A 47 1.28 -39.19 -21.34
C ALA A 47 2.34 -38.99 -20.23
N SER A 48 2.58 -37.74 -19.81
CA SER A 48 3.51 -37.42 -18.73
C SER A 48 2.96 -37.69 -17.32
N GLY A 49 1.66 -37.96 -17.18
CA GLY A 49 1.02 -38.11 -15.86
C GLY A 49 0.81 -36.78 -15.11
N ALA A 50 0.94 -35.65 -15.80
CA ALA A 50 0.62 -34.34 -15.26
C ALA A 50 -0.90 -34.16 -15.02
N ASP A 51 -1.28 -33.35 -14.03
CA ASP A 51 -2.67 -33.00 -13.71
C ASP A 51 -3.29 -32.09 -14.78
N GLY A 52 -2.47 -31.23 -15.39
CA GLY A 52 -2.90 -30.38 -16.49
C GLY A 52 -1.74 -29.69 -17.18
N GLU A 53 -2.03 -29.15 -18.35
CA GLU A 53 -1.06 -28.44 -19.18
C GLU A 53 -1.57 -27.11 -19.71
N GLU A 54 -0.65 -26.24 -20.09
CA GLU A 54 -0.93 -25.02 -20.83
C GLU A 54 0.17 -24.72 -21.83
N TRP A 55 -0.23 -24.19 -22.98
CA TRP A 55 0.67 -23.69 -24.02
C TRP A 55 0.60 -22.17 -24.05
N GLN A 56 1.74 -21.51 -23.93
CA GLN A 56 1.84 -20.06 -23.87
C GLN A 56 2.85 -19.56 -24.90
N VAL A 57 2.63 -18.36 -25.42
CA VAL A 57 3.55 -17.69 -26.35
C VAL A 57 4.08 -16.42 -25.72
N HIS A 58 5.40 -16.27 -25.69
CA HIS A 58 6.04 -15.04 -25.21
C HIS A 58 7.45 -14.91 -25.80
N GLY A 59 7.90 -13.67 -26.06
CA GLY A 59 9.26 -13.40 -26.55
C GLY A 59 9.62 -14.10 -27.88
N GLY A 60 8.62 -14.40 -28.72
CA GLY A 60 8.82 -15.10 -30.00
C GLY A 60 8.95 -16.63 -29.91
N GLY A 61 8.77 -17.21 -28.71
CA GLY A 61 8.81 -18.66 -28.50
C GLY A 61 7.52 -19.22 -27.87
N PHE A 62 7.45 -20.56 -27.82
CA PHE A 62 6.35 -21.30 -27.21
C PHE A 62 6.81 -22.02 -25.95
N TYR A 63 6.04 -21.89 -24.88
CA TYR A 63 6.25 -22.55 -23.59
C TYR A 63 5.19 -23.62 -23.41
N HIS A 64 5.62 -24.84 -23.10
CA HIS A 64 4.74 -25.93 -22.70
C HIS A 64 4.90 -26.15 -21.21
N VAL A 65 3.88 -25.79 -20.45
CA VAL A 65 3.89 -25.86 -18.99
C VAL A 65 3.00 -27.01 -18.54
N GLN A 66 3.54 -27.90 -17.73
CA GLN A 66 2.80 -29.02 -17.15
C GLN A 66 2.87 -28.95 -15.63
N LYS A 67 1.71 -29.12 -14.97
CA LYS A 67 1.62 -29.14 -13.51
C LYS A 67 1.45 -30.57 -13.02
N TYR A 68 2.27 -30.96 -12.05
CA TYR A 68 2.25 -32.29 -11.47
C TYR A 68 1.72 -32.23 -10.03
N LEU A 69 0.83 -33.17 -9.66
CA LEU A 69 0.38 -33.37 -8.28
C LEU A 69 1.22 -34.42 -7.54
N VAL A 70 1.90 -35.29 -8.29
CA VAL A 70 2.85 -36.31 -7.82
C VAL A 70 4.20 -36.11 -8.50
N ALA A 71 5.23 -36.84 -8.11
CA ALA A 71 6.59 -36.55 -8.56
C ALA A 71 6.69 -36.96 -10.02
N PRO A 72 7.20 -36.11 -10.92
CA PRO A 72 7.55 -36.58 -12.26
C PRO A 72 8.64 -37.65 -12.16
N GLU A 73 8.74 -38.52 -13.16
CA GLU A 73 9.75 -39.59 -13.22
C GLU A 73 11.19 -39.07 -13.01
N LYS A 74 11.45 -37.83 -13.42
CA LYS A 74 12.69 -37.10 -13.16
C LYS A 74 12.38 -35.70 -12.64
N MET A 75 12.60 -35.48 -11.34
CA MET A 75 12.53 -34.13 -10.75
C MET A 75 13.88 -33.42 -10.92
N PRO A 76 13.94 -32.23 -11.55
CA PRO A 76 15.17 -31.44 -11.61
C PRO A 76 15.65 -31.01 -10.22
N ASP A 77 16.96 -30.83 -10.08
CA ASP A 77 17.56 -30.39 -8.82
C ASP A 77 17.53 -28.86 -8.63
N ASP A 78 17.45 -28.12 -9.73
CA ASP A 78 17.49 -26.66 -9.84
C ASP A 78 16.09 -26.02 -9.84
N LEU A 79 15.27 -26.36 -8.84
CA LEU A 79 13.94 -25.77 -8.71
C LEU A 79 14.00 -24.26 -8.40
N VAL A 80 13.29 -23.48 -9.20
CA VAL A 80 13.11 -22.04 -8.98
C VAL A 80 11.99 -21.81 -7.97
N TRP A 81 12.27 -21.02 -6.92
CA TRP A 81 11.33 -20.73 -5.85
C TRP A 81 10.91 -19.26 -5.86
N PHE A 82 9.66 -19.00 -6.22
CA PHE A 82 9.04 -17.66 -6.25
C PHE A 82 8.65 -17.19 -4.85
N LYS A 83 9.66 -16.83 -4.05
CA LYS A 83 9.50 -16.30 -2.68
C LYS A 83 10.14 -14.94 -2.48
N TRP A 84 11.19 -14.65 -3.25
CA TRP A 84 12.01 -13.47 -3.05
C TRP A 84 11.29 -12.19 -3.43
N GLU A 85 10.36 -12.27 -4.38
CA GLU A 85 9.50 -11.17 -4.77
C GLU A 85 8.64 -10.72 -3.58
N SER A 86 8.01 -11.68 -2.89
CA SER A 86 7.23 -11.38 -1.68
C SER A 86 8.11 -10.85 -0.55
N TYR A 87 9.23 -11.52 -0.27
CA TYR A 87 10.10 -11.17 0.87
C TYR A 87 10.73 -9.79 0.67
N SER A 88 11.23 -9.50 -0.53
CA SER A 88 11.84 -8.21 -0.86
C SER A 88 10.80 -7.10 -0.85
N THR A 89 9.58 -7.36 -1.31
CA THR A 89 8.47 -6.38 -1.23
C THR A 89 8.13 -6.04 0.21
N TRP A 90 8.01 -7.05 1.08
CA TRP A 90 7.70 -6.81 2.49
C TRP A 90 8.85 -6.09 3.21
N LEU A 91 10.09 -6.52 3.03
CA LEU A 91 11.26 -5.89 3.64
C LEU A 91 11.41 -4.41 3.22
N SER A 92 11.30 -4.13 1.93
CA SER A 92 11.35 -2.75 1.42
C SER A 92 10.14 -1.91 1.85
N GLY A 93 8.95 -2.50 1.91
CA GLY A 93 7.74 -1.83 2.37
C GLY A 93 7.78 -1.52 3.87
N PHE A 94 8.29 -2.45 4.67
CA PHE A 94 8.52 -2.24 6.10
C PHE A 94 9.61 -1.20 6.36
N ALA A 95 10.68 -1.19 5.56
CA ALA A 95 11.67 -0.12 5.58
C ALA A 95 11.03 1.24 5.25
N MET A 96 10.14 1.33 4.26
CA MET A 96 9.38 2.56 3.99
C MET A 96 8.49 2.99 5.16
N LEU A 97 7.86 2.03 5.85
CA LEU A 97 7.05 2.30 7.03
C LEU A 97 7.90 2.93 8.15
N ILE A 98 9.10 2.40 8.38
CA ILE A 98 10.07 2.98 9.32
C ILE A 98 10.47 4.39 8.88
N LEU A 99 10.97 4.53 7.66
CA LEU A 99 11.56 5.78 7.17
C LEU A 99 10.56 6.94 7.13
N VAL A 100 9.32 6.68 6.70
CA VAL A 100 8.31 7.73 6.51
C VAL A 100 7.39 7.86 7.72
N TYR A 101 6.82 6.76 8.21
CA TYR A 101 5.75 6.81 9.21
C TYR A 101 6.25 6.70 10.64
N TYR A 102 7.40 6.07 10.91
CA TYR A 102 7.90 5.95 12.28
C TYR A 102 8.88 7.07 12.62
N LEU A 103 9.83 7.38 11.73
CA LEU A 103 10.72 8.53 11.91
C LEU A 103 10.00 9.87 11.72
N GLY A 104 8.96 9.90 10.89
CA GLY A 104 8.09 11.07 10.67
C GLY A 104 6.73 10.97 11.39
N ALA A 105 6.65 10.23 12.49
CA ALA A 105 5.38 9.89 13.14
C ALA A 105 4.51 11.11 13.49
N GLU A 106 5.11 12.17 14.01
CA GLU A 106 4.41 13.42 14.38
C GLU A 106 3.67 14.07 13.21
N PHE A 107 4.15 13.89 11.97
CA PHE A 107 3.56 14.49 10.78
C PHE A 107 2.70 13.54 9.96
N TYR A 108 3.02 12.25 9.98
CA TYR A 108 2.42 11.29 9.05
C TYR A 108 1.59 10.20 9.72
N LEU A 109 1.86 9.86 10.99
CA LEU A 109 1.21 8.74 11.68
C LEU A 109 0.10 9.19 12.62
N ILE A 110 0.43 10.09 13.56
CA ILE A 110 -0.49 10.53 14.62
C ILE A 110 -1.27 11.78 14.19
N ASP A 111 -2.48 11.90 14.71
CA ASP A 111 -3.30 13.11 14.60
C ASP A 111 -3.96 13.34 15.97
N PRO A 112 -3.55 14.38 16.73
CA PRO A 112 -4.11 14.67 18.05
C PRO A 112 -5.63 14.89 18.05
N ASN A 113 -6.22 15.29 16.91
CA ASN A 113 -7.67 15.46 16.77
C ASN A 113 -8.42 14.13 16.57
N VAL A 114 -7.70 13.04 16.29
CA VAL A 114 -8.23 11.68 16.24
C VAL A 114 -8.01 11.00 17.58
N LEU A 115 -6.75 10.93 18.02
CA LEU A 115 -6.37 10.38 19.31
C LEU A 115 -5.05 11.01 19.76
N ASP A 116 -5.07 11.67 20.92
CA ASP A 116 -3.88 12.28 21.52
C ASP A 116 -2.98 11.22 22.15
N ILE A 117 -2.03 10.73 21.35
CA ILE A 117 -1.00 9.77 21.73
C ILE A 117 0.37 10.25 21.28
N SER A 118 1.39 9.87 22.05
CA SER A 118 2.78 10.12 21.67
C SER A 118 3.21 9.26 20.47
N ALA A 119 4.22 9.75 19.74
CA ALA A 119 4.75 9.07 18.55
C ALA A 119 5.13 7.59 18.81
N TRP A 120 5.79 7.28 19.93
CA TRP A 120 6.20 5.92 20.24
C TRP A 120 5.00 4.98 20.51
N GLN A 121 3.90 5.50 21.08
CA GLN A 121 2.67 4.74 21.25
C GLN A 121 2.06 4.42 19.88
N GLY A 122 2.01 5.39 18.97
CA GLY A 122 1.53 5.17 17.60
C GLY A 122 2.35 4.11 16.86
N VAL A 123 3.69 4.16 16.96
CA VAL A 123 4.59 3.16 16.38
C VAL A 123 4.35 1.78 17.00
N LEU A 124 4.22 1.70 18.33
CA LEU A 124 3.96 0.44 19.01
C LEU A 124 2.62 -0.16 18.59
N ILE A 125 1.56 0.65 18.48
CA ILE A 125 0.25 0.20 18.00
C ILE A 125 0.35 -0.33 16.57
N SER A 126 1.08 0.36 15.70
CA SER A 126 1.31 -0.07 14.31
C SER A 126 2.03 -1.42 14.24
N LEU A 127 3.13 -1.59 14.96
CA LEU A 127 3.87 -2.85 15.00
C LEU A 127 3.03 -3.99 15.60
N ALA A 128 2.34 -3.70 16.71
CA ALA A 128 1.48 -4.67 17.39
C ALA A 128 0.32 -5.11 16.50
N SER A 129 -0.33 -4.18 15.78
CA SER A 129 -1.47 -4.52 14.92
C SER A 129 -1.05 -5.38 13.73
N LEU A 130 0.12 -5.13 13.12
CA LEU A 130 0.66 -5.98 12.05
C LEU A 130 0.96 -7.40 12.54
N ALA A 131 1.64 -7.54 13.68
CA ALA A 131 2.01 -8.83 14.24
C ALA A 131 0.79 -9.62 14.76
N PHE A 132 -0.05 -8.97 15.57
CA PHE A 132 -1.26 -9.56 16.12
C PHE A 132 -2.25 -9.95 15.02
N GLY A 133 -2.39 -9.11 14.00
CA GLY A 133 -3.21 -9.37 12.82
C GLY A 133 -2.88 -10.69 12.14
N TRP A 134 -1.60 -10.92 11.88
CA TRP A 134 -1.13 -12.18 11.31
C TRP A 134 -1.46 -13.39 12.20
N VAL A 135 -1.16 -13.29 13.50
CA VAL A 135 -1.39 -14.40 14.44
C VAL A 135 -2.88 -14.76 14.48
N VAL A 136 -3.76 -13.77 14.65
CA VAL A 136 -5.22 -13.99 14.69
C VAL A 136 -5.71 -14.57 13.37
N TYR A 137 -5.29 -14.00 12.24
CA TYR A 137 -5.64 -14.50 10.92
C TYR A 137 -5.23 -15.96 10.71
N ASP A 138 -4.01 -16.33 11.11
CA ASP A 138 -3.50 -17.69 10.96
C ASP A 138 -4.27 -18.69 11.84
N GLN A 139 -4.59 -18.31 13.08
CA GLN A 139 -5.39 -19.14 13.97
C GLN A 139 -6.82 -19.34 13.45
N ILE A 140 -7.47 -18.30 12.94
CA ILE A 140 -8.82 -18.42 12.36
C ILE A 140 -8.81 -19.40 11.19
N CYS A 141 -7.84 -19.30 10.29
CA CYS A 141 -7.74 -20.18 9.13
C CYS A 141 -7.36 -21.63 9.50
N LYS A 142 -6.67 -21.86 10.61
CA LYS A 142 -6.38 -23.20 11.14
C LYS A 142 -7.54 -23.81 11.95
N SER A 143 -8.50 -22.99 12.37
CA SER A 143 -9.69 -23.44 13.09
C SER A 143 -10.68 -24.16 12.16
N LYS A 144 -11.70 -24.81 12.74
CA LYS A 144 -12.83 -25.41 11.97
C LYS A 144 -13.55 -24.41 11.08
N PHE A 145 -13.48 -23.12 11.41
CA PHE A 145 -14.05 -22.06 10.57
C PHE A 145 -13.32 -21.94 9.23
N GLY A 146 -12.04 -22.32 9.17
CA GLY A 146 -11.21 -22.30 7.99
C GLY A 146 -11.54 -23.39 6.95
N ASP A 147 -12.42 -24.34 7.26
CA ASP A 147 -12.78 -25.41 6.31
C ASP A 147 -13.72 -24.93 5.19
N ASP A 148 -14.47 -23.84 5.42
CA ASP A 148 -15.35 -23.20 4.45
C ASP A 148 -14.78 -21.84 4.02
N ASN A 149 -14.23 -21.80 2.80
CA ASN A 149 -13.60 -20.60 2.26
C ASN A 149 -14.57 -19.41 2.14
N THR A 150 -15.86 -19.63 1.87
CA THR A 150 -16.82 -18.54 1.70
C THR A 150 -17.11 -17.88 3.04
N ARG A 151 -17.39 -18.68 4.08
CA ARG A 151 -17.59 -18.18 5.44
C ARG A 151 -16.34 -17.49 5.97
N LEU A 152 -15.18 -18.09 5.71
CA LEU A 152 -13.88 -17.53 6.07
C LEU A 152 -13.69 -16.14 5.44
N MET A 153 -13.90 -16.00 4.13
CA MET A 153 -13.74 -14.72 3.44
C MET A 153 -14.71 -13.64 3.95
N LEU A 154 -15.96 -14.01 4.26
CA LEU A 154 -16.93 -13.07 4.85
C LEU A 154 -16.50 -12.60 6.25
N LEU A 155 -16.04 -13.51 7.11
CA LEU A 155 -15.52 -13.14 8.43
C LEU A 155 -14.27 -12.26 8.31
N LEU A 156 -13.34 -12.61 7.43
CA LEU A 156 -12.13 -11.82 7.19
C LEU A 156 -12.48 -10.43 6.66
N TYR A 157 -13.52 -10.30 5.82
CA TYR A 157 -14.03 -9.01 5.40
C TYR A 157 -14.56 -8.18 6.57
N VAL A 158 -15.36 -8.77 7.47
CA VAL A 158 -15.83 -8.08 8.69
C VAL A 158 -14.65 -7.63 9.56
N ILE A 159 -13.62 -8.47 9.71
CA ILE A 159 -12.40 -8.11 10.43
C ILE A 159 -11.68 -6.95 9.73
N LEU A 160 -11.59 -6.93 8.40
CA LEU A 160 -11.00 -5.83 7.64
C LEU A 160 -11.77 -4.51 7.83
N VAL A 161 -13.10 -4.56 7.86
CA VAL A 161 -13.94 -3.39 8.17
C VAL A 161 -13.66 -2.88 9.58
N ALA A 162 -13.58 -3.79 10.57
CA ALA A 162 -13.25 -3.44 11.95
C ALA A 162 -11.84 -2.86 12.07
N MET A 163 -10.87 -3.40 11.34
CA MET A 163 -9.50 -2.87 11.27
C MET A 163 -9.44 -1.51 10.58
N ALA A 164 -10.24 -1.28 9.53
CA ALA A 164 -10.35 0.02 8.88
C ALA A 164 -10.84 1.07 9.88
N TYR A 165 -11.93 0.77 10.59
CA TYR A 165 -12.47 1.63 11.64
C TYR A 165 -11.47 1.85 12.80
N PHE A 166 -10.78 0.80 13.24
CA PHE A 166 -9.74 0.89 14.27
C PHE A 166 -8.63 1.85 13.85
N TYR A 167 -8.08 1.68 12.65
CA TYR A 167 -6.99 2.55 12.19
C TYR A 167 -7.42 4.00 12.01
N THR A 168 -8.63 4.26 11.53
CA THR A 168 -9.15 5.63 11.39
C THR A 168 -9.51 6.27 12.73
N SER A 169 -9.62 5.49 13.79
CA SER A 169 -9.85 5.96 15.17
C SER A 169 -8.57 6.17 15.97
N VAL A 170 -7.40 5.80 15.41
CA VAL A 170 -6.11 5.86 16.11
C VAL A 170 -5.07 6.68 15.34
N PHE A 171 -5.05 6.57 14.02
CA PHE A 171 -4.07 7.24 13.16
C PHE A 171 -4.72 8.34 12.32
N SER A 172 -3.89 9.21 11.76
CA SER A 172 -4.34 10.15 10.72
C SER A 172 -5.04 9.40 9.59
N GLY A 173 -6.05 10.01 8.94
CA GLY A 173 -6.78 9.33 7.86
C GLY A 173 -5.86 8.80 6.75
N ARG A 174 -4.79 9.57 6.45
CA ARG A 174 -3.72 9.18 5.53
C ARG A 174 -2.97 7.94 6.00
N ALA A 175 -2.52 7.91 7.25
CA ALA A 175 -1.87 6.74 7.82
C ALA A 175 -2.81 5.54 7.90
N ALA A 176 -4.08 5.75 8.21
CA ALA A 176 -5.05 4.67 8.41
C ALA A 176 -5.22 3.81 7.15
N LEU A 177 -5.43 4.44 5.98
CA LEU A 177 -5.55 3.69 4.72
C LEU A 177 -4.25 2.95 4.36
N LEU A 178 -3.10 3.61 4.51
CA LEU A 178 -1.82 2.96 4.25
C LEU A 178 -1.56 1.79 5.21
N HIS A 179 -1.89 1.93 6.51
CA HIS A 179 -1.71 0.88 7.51
C HIS A 179 -2.67 -0.29 7.29
N LEU A 180 -3.89 -0.05 6.82
CA LEU A 180 -4.80 -1.11 6.41
C LEU A 180 -4.23 -1.92 5.22
N GLY A 181 -3.62 -1.21 4.26
CA GLY A 181 -2.86 -1.84 3.18
C GLY A 181 -1.66 -2.64 3.71
N ALA A 182 -0.87 -2.05 4.61
CA ALA A 182 0.34 -2.67 5.18
C ALA A 182 0.02 -3.90 6.02
N PHE A 183 -1.07 -3.87 6.77
CA PHE A 183 -1.64 -4.99 7.51
C PHE A 183 -1.97 -6.15 6.58
N THR A 184 -2.72 -5.86 5.52
CA THR A 184 -3.13 -6.87 4.55
C THR A 184 -1.93 -7.43 3.79
N ALA A 185 -1.01 -6.58 3.33
CA ALA A 185 0.22 -6.99 2.64
C ALA A 185 1.15 -7.81 3.56
N SER A 186 1.20 -7.50 4.85
CA SER A 186 1.97 -8.26 5.84
C SER A 186 1.39 -9.66 6.03
N ILE A 187 0.06 -9.79 6.12
CA ILE A 187 -0.60 -11.10 6.13
C ILE A 187 -0.27 -11.87 4.85
N MET A 188 -0.32 -11.21 3.70
CA MET A 188 -0.02 -11.86 2.41
C MET A 188 1.43 -12.35 2.32
N SER A 189 2.40 -11.57 2.80
CA SER A 189 3.81 -12.00 2.80
C SER A 189 4.08 -13.08 3.84
N ALA A 190 3.47 -12.97 5.02
CA ALA A 190 3.55 -13.98 6.06
C ALA A 190 2.93 -15.32 5.63
N ASN A 191 1.85 -15.31 4.84
CA ASN A 191 1.32 -16.50 4.15
C ASN A 191 2.37 -17.19 3.29
N VAL A 192 3.16 -16.43 2.53
CA VAL A 192 4.24 -16.99 1.71
C VAL A 192 5.33 -17.57 2.60
N PHE A 193 5.78 -16.80 3.60
CA PHE A 193 6.94 -17.14 4.43
C PHE A 193 6.68 -18.30 5.40
N PHE A 194 5.59 -18.26 6.17
CA PHE A 194 5.31 -19.22 7.24
C PHE A 194 4.49 -20.42 6.81
N ILE A 195 3.71 -20.33 5.72
CA ILE A 195 2.75 -21.38 5.36
C ILE A 195 3.08 -22.00 3.99
N ILE A 196 3.08 -21.20 2.92
CA ILE A 196 3.22 -21.72 1.56
C ILE A 196 4.61 -22.33 1.33
N MET A 197 5.67 -21.58 1.60
CA MET A 197 7.05 -22.05 1.35
C MET A 197 7.45 -23.28 2.19
N PRO A 198 7.17 -23.35 3.51
CA PRO A 198 7.44 -24.55 4.28
C PRO A 198 6.66 -25.77 3.78
N ASN A 199 5.37 -25.61 3.47
CA ASN A 199 4.55 -26.71 2.94
C ASN A 199 5.04 -27.20 1.58
N GLN A 200 5.42 -26.29 0.68
CA GLN A 200 5.98 -26.66 -0.62
C GLN A 200 7.31 -27.40 -0.48
N ARG A 201 8.17 -27.03 0.48
CA ARG A 201 9.41 -27.76 0.76
C ARG A 201 9.15 -29.18 1.27
N ILE A 202 8.17 -29.38 2.14
CA ILE A 202 7.77 -30.71 2.61
C ILE A 202 7.30 -31.56 1.42
N VAL A 203 6.40 -31.01 0.59
CA VAL A 203 5.90 -31.69 -0.61
C VAL A 203 7.06 -32.06 -1.54
N VAL A 204 7.94 -31.13 -1.89
CA VAL A 204 9.09 -31.42 -2.76
C VAL A 204 10.02 -32.47 -2.15
N ALA A 205 10.25 -32.45 -0.82
CA ALA A 205 11.09 -33.44 -0.16
C ALA A 205 10.47 -34.86 -0.20
N ASP A 206 9.14 -34.98 -0.03
CA ASP A 206 8.44 -36.26 -0.18
C ASP A 206 8.51 -36.78 -1.62
N LEU A 207 8.28 -35.90 -2.60
CA LEU A 207 8.35 -36.22 -4.02
C LEU A 207 9.76 -36.71 -4.42
N LYS A 208 10.82 -36.01 -3.99
CA LYS A 208 12.21 -36.42 -4.23
C LYS A 208 12.55 -37.76 -3.58
N ALA A 209 11.90 -38.10 -2.47
CA ALA A 209 12.07 -39.37 -1.78
C ALA A 209 11.18 -40.51 -2.31
N GLY A 210 10.42 -40.27 -3.39
CA GLY A 210 9.48 -41.26 -3.95
C GLY A 210 8.26 -41.54 -3.06
N ARG A 211 7.98 -40.68 -2.08
CA ARG A 211 6.79 -40.76 -1.22
C ARG A 211 5.64 -39.98 -1.84
N THR A 212 4.41 -40.41 -1.59
CA THR A 212 3.21 -39.63 -1.90
C THR A 212 3.05 -38.51 -0.87
N PRO A 213 3.09 -37.23 -1.26
CA PRO A 213 2.90 -36.13 -0.32
C PRO A 213 1.48 -36.10 0.24
N ASP A 214 1.35 -35.64 1.48
CA ASP A 214 0.05 -35.42 2.10
C ASP A 214 -0.68 -34.25 1.42
N ALA A 215 -1.86 -34.53 0.85
CA ALA A 215 -2.70 -33.57 0.14
C ALA A 215 -3.06 -32.34 0.97
N LYS A 216 -3.03 -32.43 2.31
CA LYS A 216 -3.33 -31.29 3.20
C LYS A 216 -2.40 -30.11 2.96
N TYR A 217 -1.12 -30.34 2.66
CA TYR A 217 -0.14 -29.27 2.49
C TYR A 217 -0.46 -28.42 1.26
N GLY A 218 -0.84 -29.08 0.16
CA GLY A 218 -1.31 -28.40 -1.06
C GLY A 218 -2.61 -27.63 -0.82
N LYS A 219 -3.59 -28.22 -0.10
CA LYS A 219 -4.86 -27.56 0.23
C LYS A 219 -4.65 -26.29 1.06
N ILE A 220 -3.82 -26.35 2.10
CA ILE A 220 -3.49 -25.21 2.96
C ILE A 220 -2.79 -24.11 2.14
N ALA A 221 -1.77 -24.47 1.35
CA ALA A 221 -1.05 -23.51 0.52
C ALA A 221 -1.98 -22.83 -0.51
N LYS A 222 -2.86 -23.60 -1.15
CA LYS A 222 -3.85 -23.09 -2.11
C LYS A 222 -4.80 -22.10 -1.45
N GLN A 223 -5.34 -22.39 -0.26
CA GLN A 223 -6.21 -21.47 0.46
C GLN A 223 -5.54 -20.11 0.69
N ARG A 224 -4.29 -20.10 1.20
CA ARG A 224 -3.55 -18.85 1.43
C ARG A 224 -3.24 -18.10 0.14
N SER A 225 -2.89 -18.82 -0.92
CA SER A 225 -2.67 -18.24 -2.24
C SER A 225 -3.95 -17.60 -2.81
N THR A 226 -5.11 -18.23 -2.59
CA THR A 226 -6.42 -17.68 -3.00
C THR A 226 -6.74 -16.40 -2.23
N HIS A 227 -6.50 -16.36 -0.92
CA HIS A 227 -6.68 -15.13 -0.14
C HIS A 227 -5.80 -14.00 -0.68
N ASN A 228 -4.50 -14.27 -0.87
CA ASN A 228 -3.56 -13.29 -1.42
C ASN A 228 -4.05 -12.75 -2.78
N ASN A 229 -4.51 -13.63 -3.67
CA ASN A 229 -5.03 -13.25 -4.99
C ASN A 229 -6.19 -12.24 -4.92
N TYR A 230 -7.16 -12.45 -4.03
CA TYR A 230 -8.30 -11.53 -3.86
C TYR A 230 -7.93 -10.22 -3.18
N LEU A 231 -6.91 -10.23 -2.30
CA LEU A 231 -6.47 -9.07 -1.54
C LEU A 231 -5.48 -8.17 -2.30
N THR A 232 -4.91 -8.64 -3.41
CA THR A 232 -3.91 -7.89 -4.18
C THR A 232 -4.42 -6.54 -4.69
N LEU A 233 -5.57 -6.48 -5.39
CA LEU A 233 -6.07 -5.21 -5.95
C LEU A 233 -6.44 -4.18 -4.87
N PRO A 234 -7.14 -4.56 -3.78
CA PRO A 234 -7.37 -3.64 -2.67
C PRO A 234 -6.08 -3.10 -2.06
N VAL A 235 -5.06 -3.95 -1.86
CA VAL A 235 -3.76 -3.53 -1.32
C VAL A 235 -3.09 -2.50 -2.24
N ILE A 236 -3.10 -2.70 -3.56
CA ILE A 236 -2.55 -1.73 -4.51
C ILE A 236 -3.23 -0.38 -4.34
N PHE A 237 -4.57 -0.35 -4.28
CA PHE A 237 -5.30 0.90 -4.09
C PHE A 237 -4.91 1.58 -2.77
N LEU A 238 -4.89 0.84 -1.67
CA LEU A 238 -4.56 1.38 -0.35
C LEU A 238 -3.12 1.92 -0.31
N MET A 239 -2.17 1.28 -0.99
CA MET A 239 -0.79 1.77 -1.12
C MET A 239 -0.69 3.04 -1.97
N LEU A 240 -1.58 3.22 -2.95
CA LEU A 240 -1.67 4.41 -3.79
C LEU A 240 -2.55 5.51 -3.20
N SER A 241 -3.31 5.24 -2.15
CA SER A 241 -4.29 6.18 -1.56
C SER A 241 -3.68 7.53 -1.17
N ASN A 242 -2.41 7.54 -0.76
CA ASN A 242 -1.63 8.74 -0.45
C ASN A 242 -1.55 9.77 -1.60
N HIS A 243 -1.81 9.36 -2.83
CA HIS A 243 -1.83 10.24 -4.01
C HIS A 243 -3.19 10.88 -4.27
N TYR A 244 -4.25 10.46 -3.57
CA TYR A 244 -5.62 10.90 -3.78
C TYR A 244 -6.28 11.26 -2.44
N PRO A 245 -6.15 12.52 -1.99
CA PRO A 245 -6.69 12.98 -0.70
C PRO A 245 -8.17 12.70 -0.50
N LEU A 246 -8.96 12.72 -1.57
CA LEU A 246 -10.39 12.39 -1.54
C LEU A 246 -10.69 10.99 -0.98
N SER A 247 -9.73 10.07 -1.01
CA SER A 247 -9.90 8.72 -0.46
C SER A 247 -9.76 8.64 1.06
N PHE A 248 -9.00 9.55 1.68
CA PHE A 248 -8.67 9.48 3.11
C PHE A 248 -9.05 10.73 3.92
N GLY A 249 -9.20 11.88 3.27
CA GLY A 249 -9.52 13.19 3.86
C GLY A 249 -11.01 13.42 4.09
N THR A 250 -11.72 12.39 4.51
CA THR A 250 -13.17 12.40 4.78
C THR A 250 -13.47 11.53 5.99
N GLU A 251 -14.53 11.84 6.73
CA GLU A 251 -14.99 11.03 7.88
C GLU A 251 -15.46 9.63 7.47
N TYR A 252 -15.76 9.46 6.17
CA TYR A 252 -16.17 8.18 5.58
C TYR A 252 -14.98 7.33 5.11
N ASN A 253 -13.73 7.70 5.44
CA ASN A 253 -12.51 7.03 4.97
C ASN A 253 -12.48 5.52 5.29
N TRP A 254 -12.99 5.08 6.44
CA TRP A 254 -13.08 3.66 6.78
C TRP A 254 -14.10 2.89 5.92
N ILE A 255 -15.20 3.55 5.54
CA ILE A 255 -16.21 3.00 4.62
C ILE A 255 -15.60 2.90 3.22
N ILE A 256 -14.95 3.96 2.75
CA ILE A 256 -14.25 3.98 1.45
C ILE A 256 -13.23 2.85 1.40
N ALA A 257 -12.39 2.72 2.42
CA ALA A 257 -11.40 1.65 2.50
C ALA A 257 -12.05 0.25 2.45
N SER A 258 -13.19 0.06 3.12
CA SER A 258 -13.95 -1.19 3.10
C SER A 258 -14.56 -1.49 1.72
N LEU A 259 -15.11 -0.48 1.05
CA LEU A 259 -15.68 -0.59 -0.29
C LEU A 259 -14.61 -0.91 -1.34
N VAL A 260 -13.40 -0.38 -1.18
CA VAL A 260 -12.25 -0.71 -2.03
C VAL A 260 -11.92 -2.20 -1.97
N PHE A 261 -12.04 -2.84 -0.81
CA PHE A 261 -11.89 -4.30 -0.71
C PHE A 261 -12.92 -5.03 -1.57
N LEU A 262 -14.19 -4.64 -1.47
CA LEU A 262 -15.25 -5.25 -2.29
C LEU A 262 -15.00 -5.02 -3.78
N MET A 263 -14.60 -3.81 -4.17
CA MET A 263 -14.26 -3.45 -5.55
C MET A 263 -13.12 -4.33 -6.09
N GLY A 264 -12.05 -4.53 -5.32
CA GLY A 264 -10.96 -5.40 -5.73
C GLY A 264 -11.38 -6.87 -5.81
N VAL A 265 -12.26 -7.33 -4.92
CA VAL A 265 -12.80 -8.69 -4.93
C VAL A 265 -13.67 -8.93 -6.16
N THR A 266 -14.57 -8.01 -6.52
CA THR A 266 -15.43 -8.15 -7.71
C THR A 266 -14.60 -8.18 -8.99
N ILE A 267 -13.60 -7.29 -9.12
CA ILE A 267 -12.69 -7.30 -10.28
C ILE A 267 -11.89 -8.61 -10.35
N ARG A 268 -11.28 -9.05 -9.24
CA ARG A 268 -10.54 -10.33 -9.23
C ARG A 268 -11.44 -11.53 -9.50
N HIS A 269 -12.68 -11.50 -9.04
CA HIS A 269 -13.62 -12.58 -9.31
C HIS A 269 -13.90 -12.72 -10.80
N TYR A 270 -14.09 -11.61 -11.54
CA TYR A 270 -14.23 -11.64 -13.00
C TYR A 270 -13.06 -12.37 -13.67
N PHE A 271 -11.83 -11.91 -13.41
CA PHE A 271 -10.63 -12.48 -14.03
C PHE A 271 -10.40 -13.94 -13.63
N ASN A 272 -10.65 -14.30 -12.37
CA ASN A 272 -10.51 -15.70 -11.93
C ASN A 272 -11.51 -16.62 -12.65
N THR A 273 -12.78 -16.21 -12.79
CA THR A 273 -13.81 -16.99 -13.49
C THR A 273 -13.49 -17.13 -14.98
N MET A 274 -13.02 -16.04 -15.60
CA MET A 274 -12.56 -16.02 -16.99
C MET A 274 -11.39 -16.97 -17.21
N HIS A 275 -10.33 -16.89 -16.39
CA HIS A 275 -9.17 -17.79 -16.48
C HIS A 275 -9.55 -19.25 -16.24
N ALA A 276 -10.50 -19.51 -15.34
CA ALA A 276 -11.03 -20.85 -15.09
C ALA A 276 -11.95 -21.38 -16.21
N ARG A 277 -12.20 -20.60 -17.27
CA ARG A 277 -13.11 -20.92 -18.39
C ARG A 277 -14.55 -21.24 -17.94
N GLN A 278 -15.01 -20.60 -16.88
CA GLN A 278 -16.37 -20.77 -16.33
C GLN A 278 -17.37 -19.74 -16.91
N GLY A 279 -16.98 -19.02 -17.96
CA GLY A 279 -17.75 -17.94 -18.58
C GLY A 279 -17.43 -16.55 -18.03
N ASP A 280 -18.18 -15.56 -18.51
CA ASP A 280 -17.95 -14.15 -18.17
C ASP A 280 -18.91 -13.67 -17.07
N ALA A 281 -18.36 -13.44 -15.88
CA ALA A 281 -19.11 -12.92 -14.73
C ALA A 281 -19.41 -11.42 -14.83
N HIS A 282 -20.05 -10.95 -15.92
CA HIS A 282 -20.24 -9.52 -16.22
C HIS A 282 -20.93 -8.71 -15.10
N TRP A 283 -21.74 -9.34 -14.25
CA TRP A 283 -22.36 -8.68 -13.09
C TRP A 283 -21.34 -8.02 -12.16
N THR A 284 -20.13 -8.57 -12.08
CA THR A 284 -19.03 -8.03 -11.25
C THR A 284 -18.60 -6.64 -11.70
N TRP A 285 -18.63 -6.35 -13.00
CA TRP A 285 -18.35 -5.01 -13.53
C TRP A 285 -19.44 -4.02 -13.15
N GLY A 286 -20.71 -4.41 -13.25
CA GLY A 286 -21.83 -3.60 -12.78
C GLY A 286 -21.71 -3.27 -11.28
N ALA A 287 -21.42 -4.29 -10.44
CA ALA A 287 -21.19 -4.10 -9.02
C ALA A 287 -19.99 -3.17 -8.74
N THR A 288 -18.88 -3.34 -9.47
CA THR A 288 -17.67 -2.51 -9.36
C THR A 288 -17.98 -1.05 -9.67
N ILE A 289 -18.73 -0.76 -10.74
CA ILE A 289 -19.12 0.60 -11.12
C ILE A 289 -20.00 1.23 -10.03
N VAL A 290 -20.99 0.50 -9.52
CA VAL A 290 -21.85 1.00 -8.44
C VAL A 290 -21.03 1.31 -7.19
N ILE A 291 -20.14 0.41 -6.78
CA ILE A 291 -19.24 0.64 -5.64
C ILE A 291 -18.37 1.87 -5.87
N PHE A 292 -17.80 2.03 -7.06
CA PHE A 292 -16.99 3.20 -7.41
C PHE A 292 -17.78 4.50 -7.32
N LEU A 293 -19.02 4.53 -7.83
CA LEU A 293 -19.89 5.70 -7.73
C LEU A 293 -20.25 6.03 -6.28
N ILE A 294 -20.46 5.03 -5.42
CA ILE A 294 -20.68 5.22 -3.99
C ILE A 294 -19.43 5.82 -3.33
N ILE A 295 -18.24 5.31 -3.65
CA ILE A 295 -16.97 5.87 -3.13
C ILE A 295 -16.82 7.34 -3.56
N ALA A 296 -17.06 7.65 -4.84
CA ALA A 296 -16.97 9.00 -5.37
C ALA A 296 -17.97 9.95 -4.68
N TRP A 297 -19.20 9.48 -4.45
CA TRP A 297 -20.22 10.23 -3.72
C TRP A 297 -19.82 10.45 -2.25
N LEU A 298 -19.37 9.42 -1.52
CA LEU A 298 -18.89 9.56 -0.13
C LEU A 298 -17.71 10.54 -0.03
N SER A 299 -16.85 10.57 -1.06
CA SER A 299 -15.72 11.49 -1.15
C SER A 299 -16.15 12.94 -1.35
N SER A 300 -17.35 13.19 -1.91
CA SER A 300 -17.88 14.55 -2.13
C SER A 300 -18.70 15.09 -0.96
N LEU A 301 -19.13 14.24 -0.02
CA LEU A 301 -19.94 14.64 1.14
C LEU A 301 -19.18 15.42 2.22
N SER A 302 -17.86 15.55 2.11
CA SER A 302 -17.03 16.21 3.11
C SER A 302 -16.30 17.39 2.50
N PRO A 303 -16.79 18.64 2.65
CA PRO A 303 -15.91 19.80 2.64
C PRO A 303 -15.05 19.67 3.91
N SER A 304 -13.88 19.06 3.78
CA SER A 304 -12.97 18.89 4.91
C SER A 304 -12.52 20.27 5.42
N THR A 305 -13.21 20.79 6.43
CA THR A 305 -12.65 21.72 7.43
C THR A 305 -11.59 21.04 8.31
N ARG A 306 -11.32 19.74 8.10
CA ARG A 306 -10.33 18.94 8.83
C ARG A 306 -8.94 18.96 8.17
N SER A 307 -8.59 20.06 7.50
CA SER A 307 -7.21 20.36 7.10
C SER A 307 -6.33 20.84 8.26
N ASP A 308 -6.78 20.66 9.51
CA ASP A 308 -6.07 21.00 10.75
C ASP A 308 -4.93 20.02 11.10
N VAL A 309 -4.45 19.24 10.13
CA VAL A 309 -3.56 18.06 10.27
C VAL A 309 -2.21 18.37 10.96
N ALA A 310 -1.91 19.62 11.31
CA ALA A 310 -0.64 19.94 11.95
C ALA A 310 -0.63 21.19 12.85
N MET A 311 -1.77 21.73 13.28
CA MET A 311 -1.75 23.06 13.92
C MET A 311 -1.13 23.11 15.33
N ALA A 312 -0.93 21.97 16.01
CA ALA A 312 -0.41 21.94 17.38
C ALA A 312 0.49 20.72 17.65
N THR A 313 1.52 20.49 16.83
CA THR A 313 2.58 19.54 17.20
C THR A 313 3.78 20.29 17.78
N PRO A 314 4.51 19.73 18.78
CA PRO A 314 5.70 20.37 19.35
C PRO A 314 6.78 20.71 18.31
N GLY A 315 6.85 19.95 17.21
CA GLY A 315 7.75 20.24 16.10
C GLY A 315 7.36 21.52 15.32
N VAL A 316 6.07 21.75 15.12
CA VAL A 316 5.55 22.96 14.46
C VAL A 316 5.80 24.20 15.32
N GLU A 317 5.53 24.12 16.63
CA GLU A 317 5.82 25.21 17.56
C GLU A 317 7.30 25.59 17.58
N ARG A 318 8.21 24.59 17.57
CA ARG A 318 9.66 24.83 17.51
C ARG A 318 10.07 25.55 16.22
N LEU A 319 9.51 25.15 15.08
CA LEU A 319 9.80 25.77 13.78
C LEU A 319 9.29 27.21 13.73
N MET A 320 8.11 27.47 14.29
CA MET A 320 7.56 28.83 14.38
C MET A 320 8.37 29.73 15.31
N ALA A 321 8.91 29.18 16.40
CA ALA A 321 9.71 29.92 17.38
C ALA A 321 11.17 30.15 16.95
N SER A 322 11.60 29.61 15.81
CA SER A 322 12.98 29.72 15.34
C SER A 322 13.28 31.04 14.63
N ASP A 323 14.53 31.51 14.75
CA ASP A 323 14.97 32.76 14.15
C ASP A 323 14.82 32.75 12.61
N GLY A 324 14.25 33.82 12.05
CA GLY A 324 14.03 33.98 10.61
C GLY A 324 12.70 33.41 10.10
N PHE A 325 11.88 32.81 10.97
CA PHE A 325 10.59 32.27 10.56
C PHE A 325 9.62 33.32 9.99
N ASP A 326 9.54 34.51 10.59
CA ASP A 326 8.65 35.58 10.13
C ASP A 326 8.96 36.02 8.69
N GLU A 327 10.24 36.09 8.34
CA GLU A 327 10.69 36.44 6.99
C GLU A 327 10.32 35.33 6.00
N VAL A 328 10.56 34.07 6.36
CA VAL A 328 10.16 32.92 5.54
C VAL A 328 8.64 32.87 5.35
N HIS A 329 7.86 33.09 6.40
CA HIS A 329 6.40 33.13 6.30
C HIS A 329 5.96 34.24 5.33
N GLY A 330 6.58 35.42 5.39
CA GLY A 330 6.34 36.51 4.43
C GLY A 330 6.62 36.10 2.97
N ILE A 331 7.78 35.47 2.73
CA ILE A 331 8.15 34.97 1.39
C ILE A 331 7.16 33.90 0.90
N VAL A 332 6.87 32.89 1.72
CA VAL A 332 5.99 31.78 1.34
C VAL A 332 4.58 32.28 1.07
N ARG A 333 4.04 33.15 1.92
CA ARG A 333 2.72 33.74 1.71
C ARG A 333 2.69 34.58 0.42
N GLY A 334 3.72 35.37 0.14
CA GLY A 334 3.81 36.20 -1.06
C GLY A 334 4.02 35.40 -2.36
N ARG A 335 4.72 34.26 -2.31
CA ARG A 335 5.13 33.49 -3.49
C ARG A 335 4.29 32.24 -3.75
N CYS A 336 3.66 31.66 -2.72
CA CYS A 336 3.06 30.33 -2.80
C CYS A 336 1.56 30.31 -2.49
N ALA A 337 1.06 31.19 -1.61
CA ALA A 337 -0.34 31.14 -1.15
C ALA A 337 -1.38 31.31 -2.27
N MET A 338 -1.05 31.98 -3.39
CA MET A 338 -1.98 32.12 -4.52
C MET A 338 -2.49 30.78 -5.07
N CYS A 339 -1.67 29.73 -5.01
CA CYS A 339 -2.03 28.38 -5.40
C CYS A 339 -2.28 27.46 -4.20
N HIS A 340 -1.71 27.78 -3.04
CA HIS A 340 -1.74 26.98 -1.82
C HIS A 340 -2.58 27.66 -0.74
N ALA A 341 -3.83 27.99 -1.07
CA ALA A 341 -4.82 28.58 -0.17
C ALA A 341 -6.12 27.77 -0.17
N GLN A 342 -6.95 27.97 0.85
CA GLN A 342 -8.26 27.33 0.97
C GLN A 342 -9.12 27.61 -0.27
N GLU A 343 -9.04 28.84 -0.78
CA GLU A 343 -9.62 29.26 -2.06
C GLU A 343 -8.48 29.76 -2.97
N PRO A 344 -7.92 28.90 -3.84
CA PRO A 344 -6.88 29.33 -4.75
C PRO A 344 -7.37 30.41 -5.71
N VAL A 345 -6.53 31.42 -5.95
CA VAL A 345 -6.85 32.56 -6.83
C VAL A 345 -6.27 32.42 -8.23
N TRP A 346 -5.62 31.31 -8.54
CA TRP A 346 -5.07 31.01 -9.86
C TRP A 346 -6.14 30.41 -10.78
N GLU A 347 -6.28 30.96 -11.99
CA GLU A 347 -7.29 30.50 -12.95
C GLU A 347 -7.15 29.01 -13.27
N GLY A 348 -8.26 28.27 -13.22
CA GLY A 348 -8.30 26.82 -13.46
C GLY A 348 -7.92 25.95 -12.26
N LEU A 349 -7.58 26.55 -11.11
CA LEU A 349 -7.27 25.84 -9.88
C LEU A 349 -8.42 25.97 -8.88
N TYR A 350 -9.16 24.87 -8.68
CA TYR A 350 -10.33 24.85 -7.79
C TYR A 350 -10.01 24.39 -6.36
N TRP A 351 -8.83 23.81 -6.14
CA TRP A 351 -8.35 23.34 -4.84
C TRP A 351 -6.83 23.43 -4.78
N ALA A 352 -6.27 23.63 -3.59
CA ALA A 352 -4.83 23.65 -3.41
C ALA A 352 -4.17 22.34 -3.89
N PRO A 353 -3.09 22.37 -4.68
CA PRO A 353 -2.40 21.18 -5.13
C PRO A 353 -1.94 20.34 -3.94
N LYS A 354 -2.28 19.04 -3.96
CA LYS A 354 -2.01 18.08 -2.87
C LYS A 354 -2.63 18.47 -1.51
N GLY A 355 -3.58 19.41 -1.49
CA GLY A 355 -4.19 19.91 -0.26
C GLY A 355 -3.23 20.70 0.65
N VAL A 356 -2.10 21.17 0.12
CA VAL A 356 -1.13 21.96 0.90
C VAL A 356 -1.62 23.40 0.98
N LEU A 357 -1.93 23.85 2.19
CA LEU A 357 -2.29 25.23 2.51
C LEU A 357 -1.07 25.94 3.12
N LEU A 358 -0.88 27.23 2.81
CA LEU A 358 0.29 28.04 3.20
C LEU A 358 -0.11 29.49 3.55
N GLU A 359 -1.28 29.66 4.16
CA GLU A 359 -1.87 30.95 4.49
C GLU A 359 -1.52 31.42 5.91
N THR A 360 -1.39 30.48 6.84
CA THR A 360 -1.09 30.76 8.25
C THR A 360 0.34 30.35 8.62
N PRO A 361 0.91 30.93 9.70
CA PRO A 361 2.20 30.51 10.26
C PRO A 361 2.28 28.99 10.50
N GLU A 362 1.27 28.42 11.14
CA GLU A 362 1.20 27.01 11.50
C GLU A 362 1.25 26.12 10.24
N GLN A 363 0.55 26.53 9.19
CA GLN A 363 0.55 25.84 7.90
C GLN A 363 1.92 25.87 7.21
N VAL A 364 2.61 27.01 7.23
CA VAL A 364 3.97 27.13 6.66
C VAL A 364 4.98 26.31 7.46
N ALA A 365 4.91 26.36 8.79
CA ALA A 365 5.76 25.56 9.66
C ALA A 365 5.51 24.05 9.51
N ALA A 366 4.25 23.62 9.41
CA ALA A 366 3.90 22.23 9.11
C ALA A 366 4.44 21.77 7.74
N ALA A 367 4.51 22.68 6.77
CA ALA A 367 5.05 22.43 5.44
C ALA A 367 6.56 22.69 5.31
N ALA A 368 7.29 23.04 6.39
CA ALA A 368 8.67 23.53 6.36
C ALA A 368 9.60 22.65 5.53
N LYS A 369 9.56 21.33 5.74
CA LYS A 369 10.37 20.35 4.98
C LYS A 369 10.07 20.42 3.48
N SER A 370 8.79 20.51 3.10
CA SER A 370 8.38 20.62 1.70
C SER A 370 8.81 21.95 1.08
N VAL A 371 8.64 23.06 1.80
CA VAL A 371 9.07 24.39 1.36
C VAL A 371 10.59 24.41 1.15
N TYR A 372 11.36 23.85 2.08
CA TYR A 372 12.81 23.72 1.97
C TYR A 372 13.25 22.96 0.72
N PHE A 373 12.69 21.78 0.45
CA PHE A 373 13.11 21.00 -0.72
C PHE A 373 12.55 21.54 -2.06
N GLN A 374 11.29 21.97 -2.09
CA GLN A 374 10.62 22.36 -3.33
C GLN A 374 10.98 23.78 -3.77
N ALA A 375 11.14 24.71 -2.81
CA ALA A 375 11.41 26.12 -3.08
C ALA A 375 12.81 26.57 -2.62
N GLY A 376 13.35 26.03 -1.52
CA GLY A 376 14.70 26.41 -1.07
C GLY A 376 15.81 25.78 -1.92
N LEU A 377 16.00 24.47 -1.78
CA LEU A 377 17.10 23.72 -2.42
C LEU A 377 16.91 23.44 -3.91
N SER A 378 15.67 23.40 -4.39
CA SER A 378 15.36 23.17 -5.79
C SER A 378 14.54 24.31 -6.38
N HIS A 379 14.35 24.26 -7.69
CA HIS A 379 13.53 25.21 -8.45
C HIS A 379 12.19 24.61 -8.86
N ALA A 380 11.74 23.53 -8.18
CA ALA A 380 10.50 22.84 -8.53
C ALA A 380 9.26 23.70 -8.21
N MET A 381 9.34 24.50 -7.15
CA MET A 381 8.32 25.47 -6.78
C MET A 381 8.90 26.89 -6.73
N PRO A 382 8.08 27.90 -7.08
CA PRO A 382 6.84 27.79 -7.85
C PRO A 382 7.11 27.18 -9.25
N PRO A 383 6.15 26.45 -9.86
CA PRO A 383 6.35 25.83 -11.16
C PRO A 383 6.71 26.90 -12.19
N ALA A 384 7.74 26.67 -13.01
CA ALA A 384 8.26 27.65 -13.98
C ALA A 384 8.55 29.05 -13.39
N ASN A 385 8.77 29.15 -12.07
CA ASN A 385 8.92 30.38 -11.33
C ASN A 385 7.79 31.42 -11.57
N LEU A 386 6.53 30.97 -11.65
CA LEU A 386 5.37 31.83 -11.97
C LEU A 386 5.23 33.06 -11.06
N SER A 387 5.53 32.93 -9.76
CA SER A 387 5.47 34.06 -8.82
C SER A 387 6.80 34.80 -8.64
N ARG A 388 7.82 34.48 -9.45
CA ARG A 388 9.13 35.15 -9.51
C ARG A 388 9.85 35.22 -8.17
N ILE A 389 9.92 34.11 -7.44
CA ILE A 389 10.78 34.01 -6.25
C ILE A 389 12.26 34.19 -6.67
N THR A 390 13.01 35.00 -5.93
CA THR A 390 14.43 35.31 -6.20
C THR A 390 15.35 34.29 -5.54
N GLN A 391 16.64 34.28 -5.93
CA GLN A 391 17.62 33.41 -5.26
C GLN A 391 17.82 33.79 -3.79
N ASP A 392 17.88 35.09 -3.49
CA ASP A 392 18.05 35.58 -2.11
C ASP A 392 16.90 35.10 -1.20
N GLU A 393 15.65 35.14 -1.70
CA GLU A 393 14.48 34.61 -0.98
C GLU A 393 14.59 33.09 -0.74
N ARG A 394 15.13 32.33 -1.71
CA ARG A 394 15.37 30.88 -1.54
C ARG A 394 16.47 30.61 -0.50
N ASP A 395 17.52 31.42 -0.50
CA ASP A 395 18.64 31.30 0.44
C ASP A 395 18.19 31.59 1.89
N VAL A 396 17.26 32.53 2.08
CA VAL A 396 16.60 32.77 3.39
C VAL A 396 15.83 31.53 3.86
N ILE A 397 15.03 30.90 2.99
CA ILE A 397 14.32 29.65 3.31
C ILE A 397 15.31 28.55 3.72
N VAL A 398 16.42 28.41 2.99
CA VAL A 398 17.45 27.41 3.27
C VAL A 398 18.15 27.67 4.61
N ALA A 399 18.49 28.93 4.88
CA ALA A 399 19.15 29.33 6.12
C ALA A 399 18.26 29.05 7.34
N TRP A 400 17.00 29.47 7.29
CA TRP A 400 16.02 29.22 8.36
C TRP A 400 15.85 27.73 8.66
N TYR A 401 15.58 26.91 7.63
CA TYR A 401 15.32 25.48 7.86
C TYR A 401 16.53 24.75 8.45
N ARG A 402 17.75 25.16 8.09
CA ARG A 402 18.98 24.59 8.66
C ARG A 402 19.27 25.05 10.08
N ALA A 403 18.90 26.28 10.42
CA ALA A 403 19.08 26.83 11.76
C ALA A 403 18.06 26.27 12.76
N ALA A 404 16.84 25.94 12.30
CA ALA A 404 15.74 25.47 13.13
C ALA A 404 15.80 23.97 13.50
N ARG A 405 16.85 23.25 13.09
CA ARG A 405 16.94 21.78 13.13
C ARG A 405 17.72 21.21 14.31
#